data_AF-A0A354AWU6-F1
#
_entry.id   AF-A0A354AWU6-F1
#
_cell.length_a   1.000
_cell.length_b   1.000
_cell.length_c   1.000
_cell.angle_alpha   90.00
_cell.angle_beta   90.00
_cell.angle_gamma   90.00
#
_symmetry.space_group_name_H-M   'P 1'
#
loop_
_entity.id
_entity.type
_entity.pdbx_description
1 polymer ?
#
loop_
_entity_poly.entity_id
_entity_poly.type
_entity_poly.pdbx_seq_one_letter_code
_entity_poly.pdbx_strand_id
1 'polypeptide(L)'
;MAQLLFSGSSLTTGSNLELALQLVENRLPAWASNSDTYNALLLEVFGVQSSEATGALQAGLSGTGLGIGLEILAGDVLSSINGAYTSAAPGGGERIYLNGAWLQNATAAEIEAVLLEEFGHALDWRLNGGADSPGDEGEIFSARLRGLTPKPTAFKEDDHRLISIAGTPVAIEAVQAPQISVTAIANGNEANGNPAVFRFSCTGSTTDALSVSYRLLGTAQAGSDYTGATSGTINFSAGSATAELSLAVLADSVIDPGETIIAQIVPDSAATPSYLITPGQQTAIATITAEGMVVAVNGPSRPGSSKGELRNFGAFAALKSDGTVVAWGDPSFGGTAPPTGLSGVTQIFSTGGAFAALKSDGTVVAWGSSSSGGTGVPTGLSGVTQIFSTANAFAALKSDGTVVAWGDFTNGGNAPTGLSGVTQIFSNARAFAALNSDGSVVSWGSPGNGGTAPTGLSGV
;
A
#
# COMPACT_ATOMS: atom_id res chain seq x y z
N MET A 1 -1.89 -40.87 28.87
CA MET A 1 -0.53 -41.33 28.50
C MET A 1 -0.17 -40.67 27.18
N ALA A 2 0.48 -39.49 27.25
CA ALA A 2 1.18 -38.93 26.12
C ALA A 2 2.13 -40.00 25.53
N GLN A 3 2.13 -40.21 24.21
CA GLN A 3 3.16 -41.04 23.58
C GLN A 3 4.48 -40.27 23.63
N LEU A 4 5.32 -40.58 24.61
CA LEU A 4 6.73 -40.21 24.59
C LEU A 4 7.43 -41.01 23.50
N LEU A 5 7.79 -40.35 22.40
CA LEU A 5 8.75 -40.88 21.44
C LEU A 5 10.16 -40.61 21.97
N PHE A 6 10.71 -41.56 22.72
CA PHE A 6 12.11 -41.51 23.16
C PHE A 6 13.05 -41.86 21.99
N SER A 7 13.80 -40.88 21.48
CA SER A 7 14.95 -41.14 20.61
C SER A 7 16.25 -40.81 21.35
N GLY A 8 16.68 -41.69 22.26
CA GLY A 8 17.96 -41.52 22.95
C GLY A 8 18.03 -42.33 24.25
N SER A 9 19.19 -42.93 24.50
CA SER A 9 19.44 -43.95 25.53
C SER A 9 19.05 -43.59 26.97
N SER A 10 18.23 -44.46 27.58
CA SER A 10 18.18 -44.83 29.00
C SER A 10 18.41 -43.71 30.05
N LEU A 11 17.47 -42.79 30.17
CA LEU A 11 17.19 -42.14 31.44
C LEU A 11 15.84 -42.66 31.91
N THR A 12 15.83 -43.47 32.97
CA THR A 12 14.59 -43.87 33.65
C THR A 12 13.82 -42.61 33.99
N THR A 13 12.55 -42.50 33.56
CA THR A 13 11.65 -41.44 34.01
C THR A 13 11.64 -41.47 35.54
N GLY A 14 12.28 -40.50 36.17
CA GLY A 14 12.23 -40.38 37.63
C GLY A 14 10.78 -40.13 38.05
N SER A 15 10.37 -40.59 39.24
CA SER A 15 9.03 -40.38 39.78
C SER A 15 8.59 -38.91 39.78
N ASN A 16 9.54 -37.97 39.84
CA ASN A 16 9.29 -36.53 39.80
C ASN A 16 8.83 -36.04 38.41
N LEU A 17 9.38 -36.56 37.32
CA LEU A 17 8.96 -36.19 35.96
C LEU A 17 7.56 -36.71 35.67
N GLU A 18 7.26 -37.95 36.07
CA GLU A 18 5.91 -38.52 35.92
C GLU A 18 4.87 -37.72 36.71
N LEU A 19 5.21 -37.33 37.95
CA LEU A 19 4.35 -36.49 38.77
C LEU A 19 4.17 -35.10 38.15
N ALA A 20 5.22 -34.48 37.62
CA ALA A 20 5.15 -33.19 36.96
C ALA A 20 4.25 -33.23 35.72
N LEU A 21 4.40 -34.25 34.87
CA LEU A 21 3.54 -34.46 33.70
C LEU A 21 2.07 -34.60 34.11
N GLN A 22 1.79 -35.36 35.17
CA GLN A 22 0.43 -35.50 35.68
C GLN A 22 -0.14 -34.17 36.19
N LEU A 23 0.67 -33.33 36.83
CA LEU A 23 0.26 -32.00 37.28
C LEU A 23 -0.06 -31.09 36.09
N VAL A 24 0.77 -31.10 35.04
CA VAL A 24 0.52 -30.35 33.80
C VAL A 24 -0.76 -30.82 33.11
N GLU A 25 -0.94 -32.14 32.97
CA GLU A 25 -2.15 -32.76 32.39
C GLU A 25 -3.43 -32.39 33.16
N ASN A 26 -3.33 -32.08 34.46
CA ASN A 26 -4.46 -31.64 35.27
C ASN A 26 -4.73 -30.14 35.15
N ARG A 27 -3.68 -29.31 35.06
CA ARG A 27 -3.82 -27.84 35.06
C ARG A 27 -4.33 -27.29 33.74
N LEU A 28 -3.80 -27.76 32.62
CA LEU A 28 -4.12 -27.18 31.32
C LEU A 28 -5.62 -27.30 30.97
N PRO A 29 -6.28 -28.47 31.15
CA PRO A 29 -7.72 -28.58 30.93
C PRO A 29 -8.53 -27.75 31.93
N ALA A 30 -8.10 -27.68 33.19
CA ALA A 30 -8.77 -26.88 34.22
C ALA A 30 -8.75 -25.38 33.85
N TRP A 31 -7.60 -24.87 33.43
CA TRP A 31 -7.46 -23.51 32.90
C TRP A 31 -8.33 -23.28 31.66
N ALA A 32 -8.25 -24.15 30.65
CA ALA A 32 -9.01 -24.01 29.41
C ALA A 32 -10.54 -24.08 29.60
N SER A 33 -10.99 -24.73 30.67
CA SER A 33 -12.42 -24.84 31.02
C SER A 33 -12.98 -23.64 31.78
N ASN A 34 -12.13 -22.77 32.33
CA ASN A 34 -12.55 -21.58 33.08
C ASN A 34 -12.39 -20.34 32.19
N SER A 35 -13.51 -19.85 31.66
CA SER A 35 -13.55 -18.75 30.67
C SER A 35 -12.89 -17.46 31.15
N ASP A 36 -13.01 -17.14 32.44
CA ASP A 36 -12.49 -15.88 32.98
C ASP A 36 -10.96 -15.91 33.03
N THR A 37 -10.39 -17.02 33.53
CA THR A 37 -8.93 -17.21 33.56
C THR A 37 -8.34 -17.49 32.19
N TYR A 38 -9.10 -18.14 31.31
CA TYR A 38 -8.69 -18.40 29.93
C TYR A 38 -8.54 -17.09 29.15
N ASN A 39 -9.59 -16.26 29.15
CA ASN A 39 -9.57 -14.98 28.45
C ASN A 39 -8.55 -14.00 29.04
N ALA A 40 -8.40 -13.99 30.38
CA ALA A 40 -7.42 -13.15 31.04
C ALA A 40 -6.00 -13.49 30.60
N LEU A 41 -5.61 -14.78 30.60
CA LEU A 41 -4.26 -15.17 30.19
C LEU A 41 -4.02 -15.04 28.69
N LEU A 42 -5.02 -15.29 27.84
CA LEU A 42 -4.88 -15.05 26.39
C LEU A 42 -4.49 -13.61 26.08
N LEU A 43 -5.15 -12.65 26.74
CA LEU A 43 -4.90 -11.25 26.49
C LEU A 43 -3.68 -10.72 27.25
N GLU A 44 -3.52 -11.10 28.53
CA GLU A 44 -2.42 -10.61 29.39
C GLU A 44 -1.07 -11.16 28.95
N VAL A 45 -1.02 -12.43 28.55
CA VAL A 45 0.24 -13.13 28.27
C VAL A 45 0.52 -13.12 26.77
N PHE A 46 -0.42 -13.54 25.95
CA PHE A 46 -0.18 -13.75 24.51
C PHE A 46 -0.68 -12.60 23.63
N GLY A 47 -1.28 -11.56 24.21
CA GLY A 47 -1.80 -10.40 23.47
C GLY A 47 -2.99 -10.70 22.54
N VAL A 48 -3.63 -11.88 22.65
CA VAL A 48 -4.63 -12.37 21.70
C VAL A 48 -6.05 -12.25 22.26
N GLN A 49 -6.99 -11.77 21.46
CA GLN A 49 -8.41 -11.75 21.85
C GLN A 49 -9.01 -13.16 21.78
N SER A 50 -9.92 -13.49 22.68
CA SER A 50 -10.51 -14.84 22.74
C SER A 50 -11.30 -15.25 21.49
N SER A 51 -11.78 -14.27 20.69
CA SER A 51 -12.41 -14.51 19.39
C SER A 51 -11.41 -14.90 18.28
N GLU A 52 -10.12 -14.61 18.47
CA GLU A 52 -9.04 -14.88 17.52
C GLU A 52 -8.34 -16.21 17.85
N ALA A 53 -8.41 -16.66 19.11
CA ALA A 53 -7.96 -17.99 19.52
C ALA A 53 -8.80 -19.06 18.80
N THR A 54 -8.16 -19.79 17.87
CA THR A 54 -8.85 -20.82 17.07
C THR A 54 -9.49 -21.89 17.95
N GLY A 55 -10.73 -22.30 17.64
CA GLY A 55 -11.44 -23.36 18.37
C GLY A 55 -10.74 -24.73 18.40
N ALA A 56 -9.70 -24.92 17.57
CA ALA A 56 -8.84 -26.09 17.58
C ALA A 56 -7.97 -26.19 18.85
N LEU A 57 -7.62 -25.05 19.47
CA LEU A 57 -6.80 -25.00 20.68
C LEU A 57 -7.55 -25.56 21.90
N GLN A 58 -8.82 -25.17 22.05
CA GLN A 58 -9.71 -25.64 23.13
C GLN A 58 -10.03 -27.14 22.98
N ALA A 59 -10.16 -27.63 21.74
CA ALA A 59 -10.33 -29.04 21.44
C ALA A 59 -9.06 -29.87 21.72
N GLY A 60 -7.88 -29.36 21.39
CA GLY A 60 -6.59 -30.00 21.65
C GLY A 60 -6.24 -30.12 23.13
N LEU A 61 -6.52 -29.08 23.92
CA LEU A 61 -6.33 -29.05 25.38
C LEU A 61 -7.33 -29.93 26.14
N SER A 62 -8.47 -30.28 25.53
CA SER A 62 -9.46 -31.21 26.10
C SER A 62 -9.15 -32.70 25.78
N GLY A 63 -8.16 -32.96 24.93
CA GLY A 63 -7.70 -34.29 24.51
C GLY A 63 -6.42 -34.73 25.23
N THR A 64 -6.11 -36.03 25.17
CA THR A 64 -5.09 -36.73 26.00
C THR A 64 -3.61 -36.42 25.71
N GLY A 65 -3.23 -35.18 25.36
CA GLY A 65 -1.84 -34.78 25.21
C GLY A 65 -1.61 -33.35 24.72
N LEU A 66 -0.41 -32.81 25.01
CA LEU A 66 0.02 -31.44 24.64
C LEU A 66 0.16 -31.21 23.12
N GLY A 67 0.19 -32.29 22.33
CA GLY A 67 0.43 -32.24 20.88
C GLY A 67 1.82 -31.69 20.51
N ILE A 68 2.76 -31.70 21.45
CA ILE A 68 4.15 -31.23 21.31
C ILE A 68 5.05 -32.40 21.70
N GLY A 69 6.14 -32.63 20.94
CA GLY A 69 7.12 -33.66 21.28
C GLY A 69 7.88 -33.30 22.56
N LEU A 70 8.27 -34.29 23.37
CA LEU A 70 9.13 -34.08 24.54
C LEU A 70 10.39 -34.94 24.40
N GLU A 71 11.56 -34.34 24.54
CA GLU A 71 12.85 -35.01 24.42
C GLU A 71 13.78 -34.58 25.55
N ILE A 72 14.48 -35.55 26.15
CA ILE A 72 15.46 -35.28 27.21
C ILE A 72 16.84 -35.29 26.56
N LEU A 73 17.55 -34.17 26.67
CA LEU A 73 18.90 -34.02 26.13
C LEU A 73 19.95 -34.19 27.23
N ALA A 74 21.17 -34.52 26.84
CA ALA A 74 22.31 -34.45 27.73
C ALA A 74 22.52 -33.00 28.20
N GLY A 75 22.94 -32.83 29.47
CA GLY A 75 22.97 -31.50 30.08
C GLY A 75 23.97 -30.53 29.45
N ASP A 76 24.99 -31.03 28.75
CA ASP A 76 25.93 -30.22 27.98
C ASP A 76 25.32 -29.59 26.72
N VAL A 77 24.26 -30.19 26.16
CA VAL A 77 23.56 -29.66 24.97
C VAL A 77 22.76 -28.41 25.29
N LEU A 78 22.06 -28.41 26.43
CA LEU A 78 21.29 -27.26 26.92
C LEU A 78 22.14 -26.35 27.84
N SER A 79 23.39 -26.71 28.12
CA SER A 79 24.26 -25.93 29.01
C SER A 79 23.59 -25.67 30.37
N SER A 80 23.35 -24.40 30.73
CA SER A 80 22.76 -24.01 32.02
C SER A 80 21.24 -23.87 32.04
N ILE A 81 20.53 -24.08 30.91
CA ILE A 81 19.06 -23.97 30.88
C ILE A 81 18.40 -25.30 31.22
N ASN A 82 17.21 -25.24 31.82
CA ASN A 82 16.49 -26.40 32.34
C ASN A 82 15.52 -27.01 31.31
N GLY A 83 14.93 -26.15 30.47
CA GLY A 83 14.05 -26.49 29.36
C GLY A 83 14.34 -25.61 28.13
N ALA A 84 13.72 -25.96 27.00
CA ALA A 84 13.71 -25.15 25.78
C ALA A 84 12.60 -25.61 24.81
N TYR A 85 11.88 -24.68 24.17
CA TYR A 85 10.91 -24.97 23.12
C TYR A 85 11.44 -24.63 21.72
N THR A 86 11.05 -25.42 20.72
CA THR A 86 11.23 -25.08 19.31
C THR A 86 10.05 -25.54 18.46
N SER A 87 9.69 -24.72 17.48
CA SER A 87 8.69 -25.06 16.45
C SER A 87 9.27 -25.85 15.26
N ALA A 88 10.61 -25.94 15.19
CA ALA A 88 11.34 -26.49 14.04
C ALA A 88 12.36 -27.55 14.46
N ALA A 89 11.93 -28.54 15.25
CA ALA A 89 12.81 -29.58 15.75
C ALA A 89 13.41 -30.43 14.61
N PRO A 90 14.63 -30.98 14.77
CA PRO A 90 15.16 -31.98 13.86
C PRO A 90 14.19 -33.17 13.70
N GLY A 91 13.87 -33.49 12.44
CA GLY A 91 12.83 -34.47 12.09
C GLY A 91 11.43 -33.89 11.90
N GLY A 92 11.26 -32.58 12.09
CA GLY A 92 10.02 -31.84 11.90
C GLY A 92 9.13 -31.80 13.14
N GLY A 93 8.27 -30.78 13.18
CA GLY A 93 7.29 -30.56 14.26
C GLY A 93 7.84 -29.80 15.46
N GLU A 94 6.92 -29.52 16.38
CA GLU A 94 7.18 -28.82 17.64
C GLU A 94 7.77 -29.76 18.69
N ARG A 95 8.73 -29.27 19.48
CA ARG A 95 9.38 -30.06 20.53
C ARG A 95 9.81 -29.21 21.72
N ILE A 96 9.65 -29.80 22.91
CA ILE A 96 10.22 -29.33 24.17
C ILE A 96 11.42 -30.22 24.49
N TYR A 97 12.54 -29.60 24.83
CA TYR A 97 13.75 -30.25 25.30
C TYR A 97 13.91 -30.04 26.80
N LEU A 98 14.29 -31.09 27.55
CA LEU A 98 14.62 -30.99 28.97
C LEU A 98 16.08 -31.34 29.23
N ASN A 99 16.71 -30.61 30.15
CA ASN A 99 18.08 -30.85 30.56
C ASN A 99 18.16 -32.08 31.48
N GLY A 100 18.71 -33.17 30.95
CA GLY A 100 18.81 -34.45 31.66
C GLY A 100 19.73 -34.44 32.88
N ALA A 101 20.68 -33.48 32.99
CA ALA A 101 21.53 -33.35 34.18
C ALA A 101 20.79 -32.64 35.32
N TRP A 102 20.04 -31.58 35.01
CA TRP A 102 19.17 -30.89 35.95
C TRP A 102 18.03 -31.81 36.43
N LEU A 103 17.39 -32.52 35.50
CA LEU A 103 16.24 -33.38 35.76
C LEU A 103 16.49 -34.44 36.85
N GLN A 104 17.74 -34.89 37.01
CA GLN A 104 18.12 -35.88 38.03
C GLN A 104 17.93 -35.38 39.46
N ASN A 105 18.01 -34.06 39.68
CA ASN A 105 17.96 -33.45 41.01
C ASN A 105 16.73 -32.55 41.21
N ALA A 106 15.98 -32.26 40.14
CA ALA A 106 14.82 -31.40 40.18
C ALA A 106 13.63 -32.07 40.91
N THR A 107 12.90 -31.25 41.67
CA THR A 107 11.61 -31.62 42.25
C THR A 107 10.51 -31.64 41.19
N ALA A 108 9.42 -32.36 41.46
CA ALA A 108 8.27 -32.36 40.54
C ALA A 108 7.69 -30.96 40.30
N ALA A 109 7.75 -30.06 41.29
CA ALA A 109 7.26 -28.69 41.16
C ALA A 109 8.17 -27.80 40.29
N GLU A 110 9.48 -28.05 40.28
CA GLU A 110 10.43 -27.36 39.40
C GLU A 110 10.30 -27.88 37.97
N ILE A 111 10.10 -29.18 37.79
CA ILE A 111 9.85 -29.79 36.48
C ILE A 111 8.51 -29.32 35.90
N GLU A 112 7.47 -29.26 36.72
CA GLU A 112 6.16 -28.70 36.33
C GLU A 112 6.30 -27.23 35.88
N ALA A 113 7.11 -26.44 36.58
CA ALA A 113 7.33 -25.03 36.24
C ALA A 113 7.87 -24.88 34.82
N VAL A 114 8.97 -25.60 34.54
CA VAL A 114 9.64 -25.57 33.24
C VAL A 114 8.70 -26.11 32.16
N LEU A 115 8.04 -27.26 32.38
CA LEU A 115 7.12 -27.80 31.38
C LEU A 115 5.97 -26.84 31.01
N LEU A 116 5.43 -26.10 31.98
CA LEU A 116 4.39 -25.10 31.70
C LEU A 116 4.96 -23.87 31.00
N GLU A 117 6.18 -23.47 31.32
CA GLU A 117 6.90 -22.35 30.70
C GLU A 117 7.14 -22.64 29.22
N GLU A 118 7.79 -23.76 28.90
CA GLU A 118 8.01 -24.22 27.52
C GLU A 118 6.70 -24.43 26.74
N PHE A 119 5.64 -24.86 27.43
CA PHE A 119 4.32 -24.97 26.82
C PHE A 119 3.71 -23.59 26.53
N GLY A 120 3.96 -22.60 27.38
CA GLY A 120 3.54 -21.21 27.18
C GLY A 120 4.12 -20.64 25.90
N HIS A 121 5.42 -20.81 25.65
CA HIS A 121 6.05 -20.39 24.39
C HIS A 121 5.47 -21.12 23.17
N ALA A 122 5.20 -22.42 23.29
CA ALA A 122 4.54 -23.17 22.23
C ALA A 122 3.11 -22.67 21.93
N LEU A 123 2.41 -22.26 22.98
CA LEU A 123 1.07 -21.75 22.89
C LEU A 123 1.05 -20.36 22.24
N ASP A 124 1.97 -19.50 22.64
CA ASP A 124 2.19 -18.18 22.03
C ASP A 124 2.43 -18.31 20.53
N TRP A 125 3.41 -19.14 20.14
CA TRP A 125 3.72 -19.42 18.74
C TRP A 125 2.50 -19.85 17.92
N ARG A 126 1.69 -20.77 18.46
CA ARG A 126 0.48 -21.28 17.79
C ARG A 126 -0.62 -20.22 17.67
N LEU A 127 -0.80 -19.41 18.70
CA LEU A 127 -1.83 -18.37 18.77
C LEU A 127 -1.50 -17.17 17.87
N ASN A 128 -0.23 -16.79 17.83
CA ASN A 128 0.27 -15.63 17.10
C ASN A 128 0.80 -15.98 15.69
N GLY A 129 0.52 -17.19 15.20
CA GLY A 129 0.86 -17.59 13.83
C GLY A 129 2.37 -17.61 13.55
N GLY A 130 3.16 -17.89 14.58
CA GLY A 130 4.62 -17.88 14.55
C GLY A 130 5.28 -16.54 14.83
N ALA A 131 4.53 -15.57 15.35
CA ALA A 131 5.10 -14.40 16.01
C ALA A 131 5.27 -14.66 17.51
N ASP A 132 6.35 -14.15 18.08
CA ASP A 132 6.68 -14.21 19.50
C ASP A 132 6.15 -12.93 20.17
N SER A 133 5.39 -13.06 21.24
CA SER A 133 4.92 -11.92 22.04
C SER A 133 6.08 -11.27 22.81
N PRO A 134 5.95 -10.00 23.25
CA PRO A 134 7.01 -9.34 24.03
C PRO A 134 7.02 -9.74 25.51
N GLY A 135 8.10 -10.35 25.97
CA GLY A 135 8.29 -10.76 27.36
C GLY A 135 8.76 -12.20 27.48
N ASP A 136 8.73 -12.78 28.68
CA ASP A 136 8.85 -14.23 28.86
C ASP A 136 7.44 -14.79 29.13
N GLU A 137 6.69 -14.98 28.05
CA GLU A 137 5.31 -15.45 28.08
C GLU A 137 5.20 -16.81 28.74
N GLY A 138 6.20 -17.67 28.57
CA GLY A 138 6.33 -18.95 29.23
C GLY A 138 6.36 -18.79 30.74
N GLU A 139 7.27 -17.97 31.28
CA GLU A 139 7.43 -17.78 32.72
C GLU A 139 6.16 -17.14 33.31
N ILE A 140 5.56 -16.16 32.62
CA ILE A 140 4.30 -15.53 33.06
C ILE A 140 3.17 -16.57 33.08
N PHE A 141 3.01 -17.34 32.00
CA PHE A 141 1.99 -18.38 31.88
C PHE A 141 2.15 -19.45 32.97
N SER A 142 3.37 -19.97 33.15
CA SER A 142 3.71 -20.96 34.17
C SER A 142 3.40 -20.46 35.57
N ALA A 143 3.84 -19.24 35.92
CA ALA A 143 3.56 -18.65 37.21
C ALA A 143 2.05 -18.53 37.46
N ARG A 144 1.29 -18.04 36.49
CA ARG A 144 -0.16 -17.83 36.61
C ARG A 144 -0.92 -19.14 36.78
N LEU A 145 -0.62 -20.17 35.99
CA LEU A 145 -1.26 -21.50 36.12
C LEU A 145 -0.96 -22.17 37.46
N ARG A 146 0.17 -21.81 38.07
CA ARG A 146 0.59 -22.30 39.39
C ARG A 146 0.09 -21.43 40.54
N GLY A 147 -0.63 -20.34 40.26
CA GLY A 147 -1.15 -19.41 41.28
C GLY A 147 -0.08 -18.54 41.92
N LEU A 148 1.03 -18.33 41.21
CA LEU A 148 2.17 -17.52 41.64
C LEU A 148 2.16 -16.15 40.94
N THR A 149 2.92 -15.21 41.50
CA THR A 149 3.20 -13.93 40.83
C THR A 149 4.42 -14.10 39.92
N PRO A 150 4.36 -13.71 38.63
CA PRO A 150 5.51 -13.73 37.73
C PRO A 150 6.70 -12.98 38.33
N LYS A 151 7.92 -13.46 38.09
CA LYS A 151 9.11 -12.77 38.55
C LYS A 151 9.24 -11.45 37.76
N PRO A 152 9.81 -10.38 38.35
CA PRO A 152 10.07 -9.14 37.60
C PRO A 152 10.98 -9.34 36.38
N THR A 153 11.82 -10.38 36.38
CA THR A 153 12.67 -10.78 35.25
C THR A 153 11.88 -11.41 34.10
N ALA A 154 10.74 -12.04 34.38
CA ALA A 154 9.82 -12.65 33.40
C ALA A 154 9.22 -11.64 32.41
N PHE A 155 9.39 -10.34 32.65
CA PHE A 155 8.92 -9.28 31.74
C PHE A 155 10.03 -8.83 30.78
N LYS A 156 11.14 -9.56 30.74
CA LYS A 156 12.29 -9.30 29.88
C LYS A 156 12.71 -10.60 29.20
N GLU A 157 12.57 -10.66 27.88
CA GLU A 157 13.07 -11.77 27.05
C GLU A 157 14.54 -12.09 27.34
N ASP A 158 14.85 -13.36 27.63
CA ASP A 158 16.22 -13.82 27.91
C ASP A 158 16.58 -15.25 27.39
N ASP A 159 15.68 -15.86 26.63
CA ASP A 159 15.62 -17.28 26.26
C ASP A 159 16.00 -17.60 24.80
N HIS A 160 16.05 -16.59 23.91
CA HIS A 160 16.44 -16.77 22.50
C HIS A 160 17.88 -17.25 22.31
N ARG A 161 18.06 -18.51 21.90
CA ARG A 161 19.39 -19.13 21.73
C ARG A 161 19.46 -20.15 20.61
N LEU A 162 20.66 -20.35 20.07
CA LEU A 162 20.98 -21.49 19.21
C LEU A 162 21.60 -22.60 20.06
N ILE A 163 20.97 -23.77 20.05
CA ILE A 163 21.55 -25.00 20.61
C ILE A 163 22.01 -25.92 19.48
N SER A 164 22.98 -26.79 19.75
CA SER A 164 23.47 -27.77 18.76
C SER A 164 22.98 -29.17 19.11
N ILE A 165 22.04 -29.70 18.32
CA ILE A 165 21.54 -31.06 18.48
C ILE A 165 22.19 -31.95 17.42
N ALA A 166 23.04 -32.88 17.86
CA ALA A 166 23.81 -33.78 16.97
C ALA A 166 24.58 -33.03 15.86
N GLY A 167 25.11 -31.84 16.16
CA GLY A 167 25.84 -31.00 15.21
C GLY A 167 24.97 -30.11 14.32
N THR A 168 23.63 -30.18 14.45
CA THR A 168 22.70 -29.30 13.74
C THR A 168 22.33 -28.12 14.64
N PRO A 169 22.52 -26.86 14.19
CA PRO A 169 22.04 -25.70 14.94
C PRO A 169 20.50 -25.66 14.92
N VAL A 170 19.90 -25.52 16.10
CA VAL A 170 18.45 -25.42 16.31
C VAL A 170 18.19 -24.13 17.08
N ALA A 171 17.32 -23.29 16.55
CA ALA A 171 16.85 -22.09 17.25
C ALA A 171 15.79 -22.48 18.29
N ILE A 172 16.04 -22.09 19.54
CA ILE A 172 15.11 -22.11 20.66
C ILE A 172 14.42 -20.76 20.72
N GLU A 173 13.10 -20.77 20.89
CA GLU A 173 12.20 -19.61 20.78
C GLU A 173 12.70 -18.63 19.71
N ALA A 174 12.53 -19.00 18.44
CA ALA A 174 13.03 -18.19 17.35
C ALA A 174 12.36 -16.81 17.41
N VAL A 175 13.13 -15.76 17.78
CA VAL A 175 12.79 -14.37 17.44
C VAL A 175 12.36 -14.41 16.00
N GLN A 176 11.09 -14.12 15.73
CA GLN A 176 10.74 -13.79 14.37
C GLN A 176 11.46 -12.47 14.10
N ALA A 177 12.59 -12.55 13.39
CA ALA A 177 13.40 -11.39 13.08
C ALA A 177 12.47 -10.30 12.54
N PRO A 178 12.57 -9.06 13.07
CA PRO A 178 11.58 -8.01 12.85
C PRO A 178 11.20 -7.92 11.37
N GLN A 179 9.91 -7.89 11.09
CA GLN A 179 9.40 -7.83 9.74
C GLN A 179 9.29 -6.37 9.29
N ILE A 180 9.98 -6.05 8.19
CA ILE A 180 10.05 -4.69 7.67
C ILE A 180 9.27 -4.57 6.37
N SER A 181 8.47 -3.52 6.31
CA SER A 181 7.73 -3.08 5.12
C SER A 181 8.01 -1.61 4.83
N VAL A 182 7.78 -1.19 3.58
CA VAL A 182 7.87 0.21 3.17
C VAL A 182 6.59 0.64 2.45
N THR A 183 6.13 1.86 2.75
CA THR A 183 4.95 2.48 2.11
C THR A 183 5.26 3.93 1.75
N ALA A 184 4.72 4.41 0.63
CA ALA A 184 4.77 5.82 0.29
C ALA A 184 3.58 6.52 0.96
N ILE A 185 3.87 7.54 1.78
CA ILE A 185 2.86 8.25 2.56
C ILE A 185 2.63 9.68 2.04
N ALA A 186 3.55 10.20 1.23
CA ALA A 186 3.40 11.47 0.54
C ALA A 186 4.13 11.45 -0.80
N ASN A 187 3.53 12.06 -1.82
CA ASN A 187 4.15 12.32 -3.11
C ASN A 187 4.88 13.66 -3.08
N GLY A 188 5.97 13.73 -3.85
CA GLY A 188 6.75 14.94 -4.05
C GLY A 188 6.06 15.91 -4.99
N ASN A 189 6.28 17.21 -4.78
CA ASN A 189 5.77 18.25 -5.67
C ASN A 189 6.76 19.42 -5.72
N GLU A 190 7.30 19.67 -6.90
CA GLU A 190 8.31 20.72 -7.10
C GLU A 190 7.70 22.11 -6.96
N ALA A 191 6.47 22.31 -7.47
CA ALA A 191 5.80 23.61 -7.48
C ALA A 191 5.51 24.19 -6.08
N ASN A 192 5.34 23.34 -5.06
CA ASN A 192 5.15 23.78 -3.68
C ASN A 192 6.25 23.31 -2.71
N GLY A 193 7.26 22.58 -3.20
CA GLY A 193 8.36 22.06 -2.41
C GLY A 193 7.98 20.94 -1.44
N ASN A 194 6.81 20.30 -1.59
CA ASN A 194 6.45 19.17 -0.74
C ASN A 194 7.39 17.99 -0.98
N PRO A 195 7.93 17.37 0.09
CA PRO A 195 8.82 16.23 -0.04
C PRO A 195 8.06 14.95 -0.43
N ALA A 196 8.75 14.05 -1.13
CA ALA A 196 8.31 12.66 -1.20
C ALA A 196 8.67 11.96 0.13
N VAL A 197 7.72 11.26 0.74
CA VAL A 197 7.94 10.64 2.05
C VAL A 197 7.57 9.16 2.03
N PHE A 198 8.51 8.34 2.49
CA PHE A 198 8.35 6.90 2.67
C PHE A 198 8.37 6.56 4.14
N ARG A 199 7.43 5.74 4.58
CA ARG A 199 7.40 5.17 5.92
C ARG A 199 7.82 3.71 5.87
N PHE A 200 8.86 3.41 6.64
CA PHE A 200 9.25 2.05 6.96
C PHE A 200 8.55 1.64 8.25
N SER A 201 7.94 0.46 8.25
CA SER A 201 7.21 -0.08 9.39
C SER A 201 7.82 -1.41 9.80
N CYS A 202 7.95 -1.60 11.12
CA CYS A 202 8.44 -2.80 11.76
C CYS A 202 7.30 -3.48 12.52
N THR A 203 7.09 -4.77 12.26
CA THR A 203 6.21 -5.64 13.05
C THR A 203 7.04 -6.76 13.69
N GLY A 204 6.75 -7.11 14.93
CA GLY A 204 7.61 -7.98 15.76
C GLY A 204 8.39 -7.17 16.79
N SER A 205 9.53 -7.70 17.26
CA SER A 205 10.33 -7.07 18.31
C SER A 205 10.85 -5.68 17.88
N THR A 206 10.58 -4.68 18.73
CA THR A 206 11.10 -3.31 18.58
C THR A 206 12.03 -2.94 19.74
N THR A 207 12.35 -3.88 20.61
CA THR A 207 13.08 -3.65 21.87
C THR A 207 14.45 -3.03 21.62
N ASP A 208 15.17 -3.52 20.61
CA ASP A 208 16.45 -2.99 20.18
C ASP A 208 16.32 -2.02 19.00
N ALA A 209 17.28 -1.11 18.88
CA ALA A 209 17.39 -0.26 17.71
C ALA A 209 17.75 -1.10 16.46
N LEU A 210 17.09 -0.83 15.34
CA LEU A 210 17.27 -1.57 14.09
C LEU A 210 17.71 -0.63 12.96
N SER A 211 18.70 -1.08 12.18
CA SER A 211 19.21 -0.35 11.01
C SER A 211 18.86 -1.11 9.74
N VAL A 212 17.99 -0.53 8.90
CA VAL A 212 17.51 -1.16 7.67
C VAL A 212 18.11 -0.46 6.46
N SER A 213 18.77 -1.21 5.57
CA SER A 213 19.34 -0.65 4.34
C SER A 213 18.26 -0.47 3.27
N TYR A 214 18.33 0.62 2.52
CA TYR A 214 17.46 0.88 1.38
C TYR A 214 18.26 1.37 0.16
N ARG A 215 17.64 1.22 -1.00
CA ARG A 215 18.05 1.90 -2.24
C ARG A 215 16.85 2.55 -2.92
N LEU A 216 17.12 3.62 -3.65
CA LEU A 216 16.16 4.35 -4.44
C LEU A 216 16.37 4.02 -5.92
N LEU A 217 15.28 3.67 -6.59
CA LEU A 217 15.19 3.38 -8.02
C LEU A 217 14.12 4.30 -8.63
N GLY A 218 13.82 4.13 -9.91
CA GLY A 218 12.77 4.89 -10.60
C GLY A 218 13.35 5.76 -11.71
N THR A 219 12.57 6.75 -12.12
CA THR A 219 12.98 7.69 -13.19
C THR A 219 13.64 8.94 -12.63
N ALA A 220 13.31 9.33 -11.39
CA ALA A 220 13.87 10.51 -10.74
C ALA A 220 15.34 10.33 -10.35
N GLN A 221 16.14 11.34 -10.62
CA GLN A 221 17.57 11.45 -10.38
C GLN A 221 17.90 12.25 -9.11
N ALA A 222 18.71 11.65 -8.24
CA ALA A 222 19.23 12.33 -7.07
C ALA A 222 20.13 13.52 -7.47
N GLY A 223 19.89 14.68 -6.86
CA GLY A 223 20.61 15.93 -7.13
C GLY A 223 20.00 16.78 -8.24
N SER A 224 19.16 16.21 -9.11
CA SER A 224 18.32 16.95 -10.06
C SER A 224 16.92 17.15 -9.48
N ASP A 225 16.26 16.05 -9.09
CA ASP A 225 14.81 16.05 -8.81
C ASP A 225 14.52 15.92 -7.31
N TYR A 226 15.47 15.39 -6.53
CA TYR A 226 15.41 15.38 -5.07
C TYR A 226 16.78 15.43 -4.41
N THR A 227 16.83 15.96 -3.20
CA THR A 227 18.03 15.91 -2.35
C THR A 227 18.16 14.55 -1.68
N GLY A 228 19.38 14.01 -1.64
CA GLY A 228 19.69 12.79 -0.90
C GLY A 228 20.61 11.86 -1.67
N ALA A 229 20.94 10.73 -1.06
CA ALA A 229 21.67 9.65 -1.71
C ALA A 229 20.69 8.63 -2.31
N THR A 230 21.11 7.94 -3.37
CA THR A 230 20.33 6.85 -4.01
C THR A 230 20.31 5.56 -3.18
N SER A 231 20.99 5.53 -2.04
CA SER A 231 20.95 4.45 -1.07
C SER A 231 21.35 4.96 0.31
N GLY A 232 20.95 4.24 1.35
CA GLY A 232 21.26 4.61 2.72
C GLY A 232 20.68 3.63 3.71
N THR A 233 20.64 4.06 4.97
CA THR A 233 20.11 3.27 6.08
C THR A 233 19.03 4.09 6.79
N ILE A 234 17.89 3.46 7.06
CA ILE A 234 16.86 4.02 7.93
C ILE A 234 17.00 3.39 9.32
N ASN A 235 16.99 4.22 10.36
CA ASN A 235 17.22 3.78 11.74
C ASN A 235 15.92 3.83 12.53
N PHE A 236 15.50 2.69 13.06
CA PHE A 236 14.45 2.59 14.06
C PHE A 236 15.09 2.79 15.43
N SER A 237 14.54 3.74 16.21
CA SER A 237 14.92 3.87 17.62
C SER A 237 14.31 2.70 18.41
N ALA A 238 14.98 2.26 19.47
CA ALA A 238 14.43 1.27 20.40
C ALA A 238 13.01 1.68 20.86
N GLY A 239 12.07 0.74 20.80
CA GLY A 239 10.65 0.91 21.05
C GLY A 239 9.83 1.56 19.92
N SER A 240 10.44 1.90 18.78
CA SER A 240 9.74 2.53 17.65
C SER A 240 9.38 1.50 16.58
N ALA A 241 8.09 1.42 16.25
CA ALA A 241 7.60 0.58 15.15
C ALA A 241 7.71 1.26 13.77
N THR A 242 8.08 2.54 13.69
CA THR A 242 8.14 3.29 12.43
C THR A 242 9.36 4.18 12.32
N ALA A 243 9.84 4.35 11.09
CA ALA A 243 10.84 5.34 10.72
C ALA A 243 10.54 5.92 9.34
N GLU A 244 10.85 7.19 9.10
CA GLU A 244 10.48 7.89 7.86
C GLU A 244 11.72 8.38 7.09
N LEU A 245 11.69 8.16 5.78
CA LEU A 245 12.61 8.75 4.81
C LEU A 245 11.87 9.89 4.11
N SER A 246 12.30 11.12 4.37
CA SER A 246 11.80 12.32 3.68
C SER A 246 12.83 12.80 2.67
N LEU A 247 12.44 12.85 1.40
CA LEU A 247 13.26 13.33 0.30
C LEU A 247 12.74 14.70 -0.12
N ALA A 248 13.49 15.76 0.19
CA ALA A 248 13.14 17.09 -0.27
C ALA A 248 13.26 17.13 -1.79
N VAL A 249 12.19 17.58 -2.44
CA VAL A 249 12.11 17.69 -3.88
C VAL A 249 12.84 18.96 -4.32
N LEU A 250 13.57 18.85 -5.42
CA LEU A 250 14.33 19.96 -6.00
C LEU A 250 13.52 20.56 -7.15
N ALA A 251 13.22 21.84 -6.99
CA ALA A 251 12.63 22.68 -8.01
C ALA A 251 13.68 22.98 -9.10
N ASP A 252 13.32 22.78 -10.37
CA ASP A 252 14.17 23.09 -11.51
C ASP A 252 13.38 23.84 -12.62
N SER A 253 14.08 24.34 -13.65
CA SER A 253 13.47 25.15 -14.71
C SER A 253 13.04 24.34 -15.94
N VAL A 254 13.17 23.01 -15.88
CA VAL A 254 12.90 22.07 -16.96
C VAL A 254 11.56 21.40 -16.70
N ILE A 255 10.60 21.61 -17.60
CA ILE A 255 9.30 20.96 -17.49
C ILE A 255 9.43 19.53 -17.99
N ASP A 256 9.36 18.57 -17.07
CA ASP A 256 9.47 17.15 -17.34
C ASP A 256 8.14 16.40 -17.11
N PRO A 257 7.98 15.16 -17.64
CA PRO A 257 6.87 14.32 -17.26
C PRO A 257 7.10 13.79 -15.85
N GLY A 258 6.10 13.96 -14.97
CA GLY A 258 6.20 13.56 -13.56
C GLY A 258 6.87 12.21 -13.34
N GLU A 259 7.81 12.19 -12.41
CA GLU A 259 8.76 11.12 -12.25
C GLU A 259 8.39 10.19 -11.09
N THR A 260 9.09 9.06 -11.00
CA THR A 260 8.88 8.09 -9.93
C THR A 260 10.14 7.89 -9.10
N ILE A 261 9.95 7.82 -7.79
CA ILE A 261 10.92 7.29 -6.84
C ILE A 261 10.37 5.97 -6.31
N ILE A 262 11.16 4.91 -6.44
CA ILE A 262 10.86 3.58 -5.92
C ILE A 262 11.83 3.31 -4.78
N ALA A 263 11.35 3.37 -3.54
CA ALA A 263 12.11 2.94 -2.39
C ALA A 263 12.07 1.41 -2.31
N GLN A 264 13.24 0.78 -2.17
CA GLN A 264 13.38 -0.67 -2.03
C GLN A 264 14.19 -1.02 -0.79
N ILE A 265 13.66 -1.91 0.05
CA ILE A 265 14.38 -2.49 1.18
C ILE A 265 15.45 -3.45 0.64
N VAL A 266 16.68 -3.33 1.15
CA VAL A 266 17.81 -4.20 0.81
C VAL A 266 18.07 -5.13 2.01
N PRO A 267 18.08 -6.46 1.83
CA PRO A 267 18.47 -7.40 2.90
C PRO A 267 19.90 -7.16 3.37
N ASP A 268 20.15 -7.32 4.67
CA ASP A 268 21.48 -7.16 5.29
C ASP A 268 22.36 -8.42 5.16
N SER A 269 21.77 -9.61 5.23
CA SER A 269 22.43 -10.90 5.04
C SER A 269 21.46 -11.96 4.51
N ALA A 270 21.90 -12.77 3.55
CA ALA A 270 21.09 -13.87 3.03
C ALA A 270 21.13 -15.13 3.92
N ALA A 271 22.13 -15.26 4.80
CA ALA A 271 22.32 -16.45 5.64
C ALA A 271 21.75 -16.27 7.06
N THR A 272 21.83 -15.05 7.60
CA THR A 272 21.41 -14.69 8.97
C THR A 272 20.90 -13.25 9.00
N PRO A 273 19.71 -12.97 8.45
CA PRO A 273 19.19 -11.62 8.39
C PRO A 273 18.81 -11.10 9.78
N SER A 274 19.14 -9.85 10.11
CA SER A 274 18.67 -9.20 11.35
C SER A 274 17.20 -8.78 11.27
N TYR A 275 16.61 -8.78 10.07
CA TYR A 275 15.19 -8.52 9.83
C TYR A 275 14.68 -9.29 8.61
N LEU A 276 13.40 -9.66 8.62
CA LEU A 276 12.73 -10.20 7.45
C LEU A 276 12.03 -9.08 6.68
N ILE A 277 11.82 -9.29 5.38
CA ILE A 277 11.02 -8.36 4.55
C ILE A 277 9.62 -8.93 4.42
N THR A 278 8.60 -8.12 4.74
CA THR A 278 7.20 -8.52 4.60
C THR A 278 6.90 -8.83 3.12
N PRO A 279 6.42 -10.05 2.79
CA PRO A 279 6.19 -10.45 1.40
C PRO A 279 5.28 -9.48 0.65
N GLY A 280 5.74 -9.00 -0.52
CA GLY A 280 4.97 -8.08 -1.37
C GLY A 280 5.01 -6.61 -0.92
N GLN A 281 5.70 -6.29 0.18
CA GLN A 281 5.85 -4.92 0.69
C GLN A 281 7.33 -4.46 0.71
N GLN A 282 8.18 -5.10 -0.09
CA GLN A 282 9.60 -4.76 -0.22
C GLN A 282 9.87 -3.41 -0.93
N THR A 283 8.87 -2.87 -1.63
CA THR A 283 9.01 -1.67 -2.45
C THR A 283 7.80 -0.75 -2.31
N ALA A 284 8.04 0.55 -2.32
CA ALA A 284 7.01 1.58 -2.38
C ALA A 284 7.34 2.59 -3.47
N ILE A 285 6.29 3.15 -4.09
CA ILE A 285 6.43 4.11 -5.17
C ILE A 285 5.82 5.44 -4.73
N ALA A 286 6.61 6.51 -4.79
CA ALA A 286 6.13 7.88 -4.72
C ALA A 286 6.36 8.55 -6.08
N THR A 287 5.51 9.49 -6.45
CA THR A 287 5.68 10.31 -7.65
C THR A 287 6.21 11.68 -7.27
N ILE A 288 7.09 12.25 -8.10
CA ILE A 288 7.39 13.69 -8.08
C ILE A 288 6.55 14.35 -9.16
N THR A 289 5.71 15.29 -8.76
CA THR A 289 4.96 16.10 -9.72
C THR A 289 5.79 17.30 -10.12
N ALA A 290 6.07 17.38 -11.42
CA ALA A 290 6.85 18.43 -12.04
C ALA A 290 6.30 19.85 -11.79
N GLU A 291 7.17 20.84 -11.93
CA GLU A 291 6.85 22.26 -12.02
C GLU A 291 5.82 22.49 -13.12
N GLY A 292 4.55 22.55 -12.71
CA GLY A 292 3.54 23.13 -13.54
C GLY A 292 2.90 22.26 -14.62
N MET A 293 2.66 20.97 -14.35
CA MET A 293 1.51 20.27 -14.95
C MET A 293 0.32 20.32 -13.99
N VAL A 294 -0.41 21.44 -14.00
CA VAL A 294 -1.76 21.48 -13.42
C VAL A 294 -2.71 21.00 -14.51
N VAL A 295 -3.14 19.74 -14.37
CA VAL A 295 -4.21 19.16 -15.19
C VAL A 295 -5.50 19.93 -14.87
N ALA A 296 -5.86 20.90 -15.71
CA ALA A 296 -7.16 21.56 -15.65
C ALA A 296 -8.26 20.54 -16.02
N VAL A 297 -8.79 19.87 -15.01
CA VAL A 297 -9.94 18.97 -15.12
C VAL A 297 -11.22 19.82 -15.17
N ASN A 298 -11.86 19.91 -16.34
CA ASN A 298 -13.32 20.08 -16.52
C ASN A 298 -13.71 20.11 -18.03
N GLY A 299 -13.37 19.07 -18.78
CA GLY A 299 -13.91 18.83 -20.13
C GLY A 299 -14.68 17.51 -20.19
N PRO A 300 -15.80 17.41 -20.93
CA PRO A 300 -16.56 16.16 -21.04
C PRO A 300 -15.66 15.04 -21.61
N SER A 301 -15.63 13.91 -20.90
CA SER A 301 -14.81 12.76 -21.24
C SER A 301 -15.28 12.11 -22.55
N ARG A 302 -14.35 11.94 -23.50
CA ARG A 302 -14.49 10.91 -24.54
C ARG A 302 -14.04 9.56 -23.95
N PRO A 303 -14.74 8.45 -24.24
CA PRO A 303 -14.28 7.12 -23.86
C PRO A 303 -12.87 6.86 -24.44
N GLY A 304 -11.91 6.53 -23.57
CA GLY A 304 -10.54 6.16 -23.95
C GLY A 304 -9.52 7.31 -24.00
N SER A 305 -9.57 8.28 -23.08
CA SER A 305 -8.50 9.27 -22.91
C SER A 305 -7.93 9.26 -21.48
N SER A 306 -6.60 9.34 -21.36
CA SER A 306 -5.88 9.66 -20.13
C SER A 306 -6.11 11.13 -19.75
N LYS A 307 -6.26 11.41 -18.46
CA LYS A 307 -6.54 12.76 -17.94
C LYS A 307 -5.39 13.70 -18.28
N GLY A 308 -5.66 14.80 -18.99
CA GLY A 308 -4.68 15.86 -19.30
C GLY A 308 -3.97 15.75 -20.66
N GLU A 309 -4.09 14.62 -21.35
CA GLU A 309 -3.58 14.44 -22.72
C GLU A 309 -4.74 14.50 -23.72
N LEU A 310 -4.75 15.53 -24.57
CA LEU A 310 -5.77 15.66 -25.60
C LEU A 310 -5.19 15.21 -26.93
N ARG A 311 -5.83 14.21 -27.52
CA ARG A 311 -5.42 13.61 -28.80
C ARG A 311 -6.44 13.88 -29.89
N ASN A 312 -5.96 13.90 -31.12
CA ASN A 312 -6.76 13.73 -32.32
C ASN A 312 -6.19 12.56 -33.15
N PHE A 313 -6.57 12.41 -34.42
CA PHE A 313 -6.13 11.26 -35.22
C PHE A 313 -4.63 11.23 -35.54
N GLY A 314 -3.94 12.37 -35.47
CA GLY A 314 -2.52 12.46 -35.84
C GLY A 314 -1.63 13.23 -34.86
N ALA A 315 -2.18 13.85 -33.81
CA ALA A 315 -1.44 14.74 -32.91
C ALA A 315 -1.94 14.72 -31.47
N PHE A 316 -1.09 15.19 -30.58
CA PHE A 316 -1.34 15.41 -29.16
C PHE A 316 -1.12 16.88 -28.80
N ALA A 317 -1.83 17.35 -27.77
CA ALA A 317 -1.58 18.62 -27.12
C ALA A 317 -1.68 18.46 -25.59
N ALA A 318 -0.83 19.20 -24.89
CA ALA A 318 -0.80 19.29 -23.43
C ALA A 318 -0.89 20.76 -22.99
N LEU A 319 -1.76 21.01 -22.00
CA LEU A 319 -1.87 22.28 -21.32
C LEU A 319 -0.93 22.28 -20.11
N LYS A 320 -0.07 23.28 -20.01
CA LYS A 320 0.77 23.52 -18.85
C LYS A 320 0.05 24.42 -17.84
N SER A 321 0.47 24.35 -16.58
CA SER A 321 -0.09 25.15 -15.49
C SER A 321 0.16 26.66 -15.64
N ASP A 322 1.23 27.03 -16.35
CA ASP A 322 1.56 28.43 -16.67
C ASP A 322 0.61 29.00 -17.74
N GLY A 323 -0.36 28.20 -18.19
CA GLY A 323 -1.33 28.54 -19.21
C GLY A 323 -0.76 28.51 -20.63
N THR A 324 0.44 27.95 -20.84
CA THR A 324 1.00 27.70 -22.18
C THR A 324 0.64 26.30 -22.68
N VAL A 325 0.82 26.06 -23.98
CA VAL A 325 0.45 24.80 -24.64
C VAL A 325 1.65 24.24 -25.40
N VAL A 326 1.82 22.93 -25.35
CA VAL A 326 2.74 22.18 -26.22
C VAL A 326 1.95 21.19 -27.05
N ALA A 327 2.34 21.01 -28.32
CA ALA A 327 1.73 20.04 -29.22
C ALA A 327 2.82 19.30 -30.00
N TRP A 328 2.57 18.01 -30.28
CA TRP A 328 3.48 17.13 -31.00
C TRP A 328 2.70 16.11 -31.86
N GLY A 329 3.33 15.64 -32.94
CA GLY A 329 2.74 14.68 -33.89
C GLY A 329 2.70 15.21 -35.32
N ASP A 330 1.72 14.78 -36.11
CA ASP A 330 1.56 15.17 -37.50
C ASP A 330 1.21 16.68 -37.61
N PRO A 331 2.02 17.49 -38.32
CA PRO A 331 1.76 18.91 -38.55
C PRO A 331 0.37 19.22 -39.12
N SER A 332 -0.14 18.36 -40.02
CA SER A 332 -1.45 18.55 -40.67
C SER A 332 -2.62 18.39 -39.70
N PHE A 333 -2.39 17.75 -38.55
CA PHE A 333 -3.36 17.58 -37.48
C PHE A 333 -3.08 18.52 -36.28
N GLY A 334 -2.19 19.50 -36.44
CA GLY A 334 -1.83 20.43 -35.37
C GLY A 334 -0.78 19.89 -34.39
N GLY A 335 -0.02 18.87 -34.78
CA GLY A 335 1.11 18.32 -34.02
C GLY A 335 2.41 19.12 -34.15
N THR A 336 2.33 20.35 -34.66
CA THR A 336 3.42 21.33 -34.60
C THR A 336 3.20 22.28 -33.43
N ALA A 337 4.21 23.10 -33.11
CA ALA A 337 4.11 24.11 -32.07
C ALA A 337 2.80 24.92 -32.21
N PRO A 338 2.01 25.11 -31.13
CA PRO A 338 0.83 25.96 -31.15
C PRO A 338 1.16 27.39 -31.62
N PRO A 339 0.15 28.20 -31.97
CA PRO A 339 0.37 29.59 -32.39
C PRO A 339 1.31 30.34 -31.45
N THR A 340 2.30 31.03 -32.01
CA THR A 340 3.35 31.71 -31.24
C THR A 340 2.74 32.67 -30.23
N GLY A 341 3.19 32.60 -28.97
CA GLY A 341 2.71 33.46 -27.90
C GLY A 341 1.39 33.03 -27.27
N LEU A 342 0.89 31.82 -27.54
CA LEU A 342 -0.28 31.27 -26.86
C LEU A 342 0.00 31.05 -25.36
N SER A 343 -0.65 31.86 -24.53
CA SER A 343 -0.58 31.80 -23.07
C SER A 343 -1.94 32.13 -22.43
N GLY A 344 -2.06 31.93 -21.12
CA GLY A 344 -3.31 32.16 -20.39
C GLY A 344 -4.44 31.20 -20.76
N VAL A 345 -4.10 30.04 -21.34
CA VAL A 345 -5.03 28.96 -21.68
C VAL A 345 -5.48 28.26 -20.39
N THR A 346 -6.77 27.96 -20.30
CA THR A 346 -7.37 27.25 -19.16
C THR A 346 -7.88 25.87 -19.55
N GLN A 347 -8.25 25.67 -20.83
CA GLN A 347 -8.74 24.39 -21.35
C GLN A 347 -8.36 24.23 -22.82
N ILE A 348 -8.15 22.99 -23.25
CA ILE A 348 -7.93 22.62 -24.66
C ILE A 348 -9.02 21.62 -25.07
N PHE A 349 -9.42 21.66 -26.32
CA PHE A 349 -10.41 20.79 -26.94
C PHE A 349 -9.86 20.26 -28.26
N SER A 350 -10.32 19.08 -28.71
CA SER A 350 -9.89 18.49 -29.97
C SER A 350 -11.06 17.99 -30.83
N THR A 351 -10.90 18.15 -32.14
CA THR A 351 -11.68 17.42 -33.16
C THR A 351 -10.85 16.24 -33.67
N GLY A 352 -11.24 15.62 -34.79
CA GLY A 352 -10.47 14.58 -35.45
C GLY A 352 -9.12 15.03 -35.99
N GLY A 353 -8.92 16.34 -36.23
CA GLY A 353 -7.64 16.84 -36.72
C GLY A 353 -7.30 18.29 -36.40
N ALA A 354 -7.93 18.87 -35.39
CA ALA A 354 -7.61 20.21 -34.91
C ALA A 354 -7.74 20.31 -33.40
N PHE A 355 -7.23 21.42 -32.86
CA PHE A 355 -7.34 21.81 -31.47
C PHE A 355 -7.93 23.22 -31.33
N ALA A 356 -8.59 23.47 -30.20
CA ALA A 356 -9.02 24.80 -29.77
C ALA A 356 -8.65 25.02 -28.30
N ALA A 357 -8.02 26.15 -28.00
CA ALA A 357 -7.65 26.59 -26.65
C ALA A 357 -8.60 27.69 -26.19
N LEU A 358 -9.25 27.48 -25.04
CA LEU A 358 -10.01 28.50 -24.32
C LEU A 358 -9.08 29.22 -23.34
N LYS A 359 -9.03 30.55 -23.42
CA LYS A 359 -8.22 31.40 -22.54
C LYS A 359 -9.03 31.91 -21.36
N SER A 360 -8.34 32.27 -20.29
CA SER A 360 -8.90 32.85 -19.06
C SER A 360 -9.66 34.18 -19.29
N ASP A 361 -9.31 34.92 -20.34
CA ASP A 361 -10.01 36.13 -20.79
C ASP A 361 -11.29 35.84 -21.61
N GLY A 362 -11.65 34.57 -21.78
CA GLY A 362 -12.82 34.12 -22.54
C GLY A 362 -12.65 34.19 -24.06
N THR A 363 -11.43 34.39 -24.56
CA THR A 363 -11.10 34.30 -26.00
C THR A 363 -10.68 32.88 -26.39
N VAL A 364 -10.72 32.58 -27.69
CA VAL A 364 -10.41 31.24 -28.22
C VAL A 364 -9.37 31.33 -29.33
N VAL A 365 -8.43 30.38 -29.33
CA VAL A 365 -7.44 30.20 -30.40
C VAL A 365 -7.53 28.76 -30.91
N ALA A 366 -7.56 28.55 -32.23
CA ALA A 366 -7.56 27.21 -32.82
C ALA A 366 -6.35 26.99 -33.72
N TRP A 367 -5.93 25.73 -33.87
CA TRP A 367 -4.85 25.32 -34.77
C TRP A 367 -5.03 23.87 -35.26
N GLY A 368 -4.28 23.49 -36.31
CA GLY A 368 -4.39 22.19 -36.97
C GLY A 368 -5.18 22.26 -38.29
N SER A 369 -5.82 21.16 -38.67
CA SER A 369 -6.52 21.03 -39.95
C SER A 369 -7.65 22.04 -40.09
N SER A 370 -7.64 22.83 -41.18
CA SER A 370 -8.68 23.82 -41.49
C SER A 370 -10.05 23.16 -41.71
N SER A 371 -10.09 21.98 -42.31
CA SER A 371 -11.34 21.21 -42.51
C SER A 371 -11.93 20.65 -41.22
N SER A 372 -11.17 20.65 -40.13
CA SER A 372 -11.61 20.16 -38.82
C SER A 372 -11.72 21.28 -37.77
N GLY A 373 -11.74 22.54 -38.20
CA GLY A 373 -11.91 23.70 -37.31
C GLY A 373 -10.61 24.24 -36.70
N GLY A 374 -9.45 23.84 -37.21
CA GLY A 374 -8.14 24.40 -36.82
C GLY A 374 -7.92 25.83 -37.29
N THR A 375 -8.82 26.34 -38.12
CA THR A 375 -8.89 27.74 -38.56
C THR A 375 -10.34 28.21 -38.55
N GLY A 376 -10.57 29.52 -38.71
CA GLY A 376 -11.92 30.06 -38.88
C GLY A 376 -12.66 30.35 -37.58
N VAL A 377 -11.94 30.45 -36.45
CA VAL A 377 -12.48 31.07 -35.23
C VAL A 377 -12.99 32.48 -35.59
N PRO A 378 -14.27 32.82 -35.33
CA PRO A 378 -14.80 34.12 -35.71
C PRO A 378 -14.06 35.29 -35.07
N THR A 379 -13.78 36.32 -35.86
CA THR A 379 -13.07 37.53 -35.41
C THR A 379 -13.82 38.19 -34.25
N GLY A 380 -13.10 38.47 -33.17
CA GLY A 380 -13.66 39.12 -31.97
C GLY A 380 -14.46 38.19 -31.06
N LEU A 381 -14.37 36.87 -31.23
CA LEU A 381 -14.99 35.91 -30.32
C LEU A 381 -14.40 36.05 -28.90
N SER A 382 -15.25 36.45 -27.96
CA SER A 382 -14.93 36.63 -26.54
C SER A 382 -16.11 36.23 -25.65
N GLY A 383 -15.88 36.17 -24.34
CA GLY A 383 -16.90 35.77 -23.37
C GLY A 383 -17.31 34.30 -23.48
N VAL A 384 -16.46 33.46 -24.07
CA VAL A 384 -16.67 32.01 -24.16
C VAL A 384 -16.43 31.39 -22.79
N THR A 385 -17.35 30.53 -22.35
CA THR A 385 -17.25 29.80 -21.08
C THR A 385 -16.97 28.32 -21.29
N GLN A 386 -17.35 27.76 -22.44
CA GLN A 386 -17.15 26.35 -22.76
C GLN A 386 -17.07 26.12 -24.27
N ILE A 387 -16.32 25.10 -24.68
CA ILE A 387 -16.25 24.63 -26.08
C ILE A 387 -16.68 23.17 -26.14
N PHE A 388 -17.38 22.82 -27.21
CA PHE A 388 -17.85 21.47 -27.52
C PHE A 388 -17.35 21.08 -28.91
N SER A 389 -17.19 19.77 -29.17
CA SER A 389 -16.56 19.29 -30.41
C SER A 389 -17.35 18.14 -31.03
N THR A 390 -17.53 18.18 -32.36
CA THR A 390 -17.83 16.99 -33.16
C THR A 390 -16.53 16.37 -33.69
N ALA A 391 -16.61 15.45 -34.66
CA ALA A 391 -15.42 14.97 -35.34
C ALA A 391 -14.70 16.06 -36.15
N ASN A 392 -15.37 17.13 -36.60
CA ASN A 392 -14.78 18.12 -37.51
C ASN A 392 -15.20 19.58 -37.24
N ALA A 393 -15.96 19.86 -36.18
CA ALA A 393 -16.42 21.20 -35.86
C ALA A 393 -16.38 21.47 -34.36
N PHE A 394 -16.30 22.75 -34.01
CA PHE A 394 -16.38 23.26 -32.66
C PHE A 394 -17.61 24.13 -32.48
N ALA A 395 -18.16 24.16 -31.26
CA ALA A 395 -19.19 25.09 -30.83
C ALA A 395 -18.78 25.73 -29.49
N ALA A 396 -18.73 27.05 -29.43
CA ALA A 396 -18.47 27.83 -28.23
C ALA A 396 -19.79 28.33 -27.64
N LEU A 397 -20.01 28.02 -26.36
CA LEU A 397 -21.06 28.61 -25.53
C LEU A 397 -20.49 29.85 -24.83
N LYS A 398 -21.19 30.98 -24.97
CA LYS A 398 -20.82 32.24 -24.34
C LYS A 398 -21.58 32.46 -23.04
N SER A 399 -21.05 33.30 -22.16
CA SER A 399 -21.65 33.65 -20.86
C SER A 399 -23.02 34.32 -20.98
N ASP A 400 -23.33 34.93 -22.13
CA ASP A 400 -24.62 35.53 -22.45
C ASP A 400 -25.65 34.52 -23.01
N GLY A 401 -25.30 33.22 -23.05
CA GLY A 401 -26.15 32.15 -23.57
C GLY A 401 -26.21 32.09 -25.11
N THR A 402 -25.39 32.85 -25.82
CA THR A 402 -25.27 32.75 -27.29
C THR A 402 -24.26 31.66 -27.68
N VAL A 403 -24.45 31.08 -28.86
CA VAL A 403 -23.59 30.01 -29.40
C VAL A 403 -22.96 30.43 -30.71
N VAL A 404 -21.66 30.16 -30.84
CA VAL A 404 -20.90 30.39 -32.07
C VAL A 404 -20.22 29.09 -32.45
N ALA A 405 -20.34 28.66 -33.71
CA ALA A 405 -19.69 27.44 -34.20
C ALA A 405 -18.76 27.73 -35.38
N TRP A 406 -17.74 26.87 -35.55
CA TRP A 406 -16.80 26.91 -36.67
C TRP A 406 -16.26 25.51 -37.01
N GLY A 407 -15.60 25.39 -38.16
CA GLY A 407 -15.11 24.12 -38.71
C GLY A 407 -16.01 23.61 -39.83
N ASP A 408 -16.08 22.29 -40.00
CA ASP A 408 -16.84 21.72 -41.10
C ASP A 408 -18.35 22.00 -40.99
N PHE A 409 -18.90 22.67 -42.01
CA PHE A 409 -20.31 23.05 -42.07
C PHE A 409 -21.24 21.85 -41.90
N THR A 410 -20.94 20.73 -42.56
CA THR A 410 -21.81 19.54 -42.55
C THR A 410 -21.85 18.84 -41.19
N ASN A 411 -20.78 18.98 -40.40
CA ASN A 411 -20.64 18.38 -39.07
C ASN A 411 -20.88 19.38 -37.92
N GLY A 412 -21.57 20.49 -38.19
CA GLY A 412 -22.02 21.43 -37.16
C GLY A 412 -21.20 22.72 -37.03
N GLY A 413 -20.31 23.01 -37.98
CA GLY A 413 -19.48 24.22 -38.01
C GLY A 413 -20.24 25.52 -38.30
N ASN A 414 -21.56 25.49 -38.40
CA ASN A 414 -22.41 26.66 -38.53
C ASN A 414 -23.64 26.51 -37.61
N ALA A 415 -23.64 27.23 -36.49
CA ALA A 415 -24.76 27.24 -35.56
C ALA A 415 -25.95 28.01 -36.17
N PRO A 416 -27.21 27.68 -35.79
CA PRO A 416 -28.38 28.42 -36.22
C PRO A 416 -28.25 29.92 -35.92
N THR A 417 -28.63 30.77 -36.88
CA THR A 417 -28.56 32.22 -36.73
C THR A 417 -29.45 32.70 -35.59
N GLY A 418 -28.87 33.50 -34.67
CA GLY A 418 -29.60 34.06 -33.53
C GLY A 418 -29.83 33.10 -32.37
N LEU A 419 -29.19 31.93 -32.36
CA LEU A 419 -29.28 30.98 -31.24
C LEU A 419 -28.78 31.63 -29.94
N SER A 420 -29.67 31.75 -28.96
CA SER A 420 -29.47 32.42 -27.68
C SER A 420 -30.30 31.76 -26.59
N GLY A 421 -30.02 32.10 -25.32
CA GLY A 421 -30.67 31.44 -24.18
C GLY A 421 -30.23 30.00 -23.95
N VAL A 422 -29.11 29.57 -24.56
CA VAL A 422 -28.57 28.22 -24.42
C VAL A 422 -27.90 28.08 -23.05
N THR A 423 -28.23 27.01 -22.33
CA THR A 423 -27.64 26.67 -21.04
C THR A 423 -26.66 25.50 -21.14
N GLN A 424 -26.86 24.58 -22.09
CA GLN A 424 -25.96 23.46 -22.36
C GLN A 424 -25.91 23.09 -23.84
N ILE A 425 -24.79 22.50 -24.25
CA ILE A 425 -24.61 21.90 -25.58
C ILE A 425 -24.18 20.45 -25.40
N PHE A 426 -24.75 19.58 -26.22
CA PHE A 426 -24.36 18.17 -26.36
C PHE A 426 -23.87 17.95 -27.78
N SER A 427 -22.96 17.01 -27.96
CA SER A 427 -22.36 16.70 -29.27
C SER A 427 -22.27 15.20 -29.48
N ASN A 428 -22.49 14.79 -30.73
CA ASN A 428 -22.09 13.48 -31.22
C ASN A 428 -21.00 13.63 -32.29
N ALA A 429 -20.69 12.57 -33.04
CA ALA A 429 -19.65 12.62 -34.04
C ALA A 429 -19.88 13.66 -35.16
N ARG A 430 -21.12 14.06 -35.46
CA ARG A 430 -21.47 14.88 -36.64
C ARG A 430 -22.55 15.95 -36.41
N ALA A 431 -23.06 16.09 -35.19
CA ALA A 431 -24.11 17.05 -34.86
C ALA A 431 -24.00 17.55 -33.42
N PHE A 432 -24.58 18.72 -33.18
CA PHE A 432 -24.77 19.32 -31.86
C PHE A 432 -26.25 19.45 -31.53
N ALA A 433 -26.58 19.44 -30.24
CA ALA A 433 -27.89 19.79 -29.71
C ALA A 433 -27.72 20.76 -28.54
N ALA A 434 -28.40 21.90 -28.58
CA ALA A 434 -28.42 22.90 -27.54
C ALA A 434 -29.73 22.81 -26.74
N LEU A 435 -29.62 22.82 -25.41
CA LEU A 435 -30.73 22.99 -24.50
C LEU A 435 -30.85 24.47 -24.13
N ASN A 436 -32.01 25.05 -24.39
CA ASN A 436 -32.34 26.43 -24.03
C ASN A 436 -32.87 26.51 -22.59
N SER A 437 -32.80 27.69 -21.99
CA SER A 437 -33.30 27.96 -20.64
C SER A 437 -34.80 27.76 -20.47
N ASP A 438 -35.56 27.77 -21.57
CA ASP A 438 -36.99 27.48 -21.61
C ASP A 438 -37.30 25.97 -21.77
N GLY A 439 -36.27 25.12 -21.77
CA GLY A 439 -36.38 23.67 -21.92
C GLY A 439 -36.58 23.21 -23.36
N SER A 440 -36.52 24.10 -24.35
CA SER A 440 -36.54 23.73 -25.77
C SER A 440 -35.18 23.24 -26.26
N VAL A 441 -35.18 22.41 -27.30
CA VAL A 441 -33.95 21.86 -27.90
C VAL A 441 -33.81 22.29 -29.35
N VAL A 442 -32.63 22.80 -29.70
CA VAL A 442 -32.24 23.12 -31.08
C VAL A 442 -31.04 22.28 -31.46
N SER A 443 -31.10 21.54 -32.56
CA SER A 443 -29.94 20.79 -33.07
C SER A 443 -29.51 21.24 -34.46
N TRP A 444 -28.23 21.05 -34.77
CA TRP A 444 -27.61 21.40 -36.05
C TRP A 444 -26.44 20.47 -36.39
N GLY A 445 -26.01 20.52 -37.64
CA GLY A 445 -25.03 19.58 -38.22
C GLY A 445 -25.71 18.58 -39.16
N SER A 446 -25.14 17.38 -39.30
CA SER A 446 -25.62 16.41 -40.28
C SER A 446 -27.04 15.94 -39.96
N PRO A 447 -28.06 16.15 -40.84
CA PRO A 447 -29.44 15.77 -40.57
C PRO A 447 -29.62 14.28 -40.22
N GLY A 448 -28.99 13.39 -41.00
CA GLY A 448 -29.02 11.94 -40.77
C GLY A 448 -28.27 11.45 -39.53
N ASN A 449 -27.63 12.35 -38.77
CA ASN A 449 -26.87 12.04 -37.56
C ASN A 449 -27.35 12.89 -36.36
N GLY A 450 -28.60 13.35 -36.36
CA GLY A 450 -29.20 14.11 -35.26
C GLY A 450 -29.11 15.63 -35.37
N GLY A 451 -28.59 16.15 -36.49
CA GLY A 451 -28.56 17.60 -36.78
C GLY A 451 -29.91 18.23 -37.08
N THR A 452 -31.01 17.47 -36.93
CA THR A 452 -32.39 17.97 -37.05
C THR A 452 -33.23 17.36 -35.93
N ALA A 453 -33.55 18.17 -34.93
CA ALA A 453 -34.36 17.74 -33.81
C ALA A 453 -35.84 17.61 -34.25
N PRO A 454 -36.59 16.66 -33.68
CA PRO A 454 -38.05 16.63 -33.79
C PRO A 454 -38.67 17.99 -33.44
N THR A 455 -39.72 18.39 -34.18
CA THR A 455 -40.45 19.62 -33.89
C THR A 455 -41.17 19.52 -32.55
N GLY A 456 -41.17 20.61 -31.77
CA GLY A 456 -41.92 20.69 -30.51
C GLY A 456 -41.25 20.06 -29.29
N LEU A 457 -39.97 19.67 -29.36
CA LEU A 457 -39.21 19.24 -28.19
C LEU A 457 -39.10 20.38 -27.16
N SER A 458 -39.76 20.19 -26.01
CA SER A 458 -39.77 21.11 -24.87
C SER A 458 -39.92 20.32 -23.56
N GLY A 459 -39.43 20.88 -22.44
CA GLY A 459 -39.57 20.29 -21.10
C GLY A 459 -38.64 19.09 -20.82
N VAL A 460 -37.48 19.04 -21.50
CA VAL A 460 -36.45 17.99 -21.37
C VAL A 460 -35.25 18.43 -20.55
#